data_AF-A0A1Y1QCY5-F1
#
_entry.id   AF-A0A1Y1QCY5-F1
#
_cell.length_a   1.000
_cell.length_b   1.000
_cell.length_c   1.000
_cell.angle_alpha   90.00
_cell.angle_beta   90.00
_cell.angle_gamma   90.00
#
_symmetry.space_group_name_H-M   'P 1'
#
loop_
_entity.id
_entity.type
_entity.pdbx_description
1 polymer ?
#
loop_
_entity_poly.entity_id
_entity_poly.type
_entity_poly.pdbx_seq_one_letter_code
_entity_poly.pdbx_strand_id
1 'polypeptide(L)'
;IQYGLSVPALRGTFAIAGISVISKNQSLAHFQNLKKTHLAQLFTLASDYHATVINSKESLRFFIQPLLENLNTTQKTVLKHLLTGKPMKSIPHTFGIAPRYAEKVLLGIRQEFGNITSNELLYILGMVNIHEYL
;
A
#
# COMPACT_ATOMS: atom_id res chain seq x y z
N ILE A 1 -5.98 27.40 7.80
CA ILE A 1 -6.36 27.12 6.39
C ILE A 1 -7.79 27.61 6.23
N GLN A 2 -8.04 28.56 5.32
CA GLN A 2 -9.41 29.08 5.11
C GLN A 2 -10.10 28.38 3.94
N TYR A 3 -9.37 28.12 2.85
CA TYR A 3 -9.89 27.41 1.67
C TYR A 3 -8.88 26.38 1.16
N GLY A 4 -9.32 25.14 1.04
CA GLY A 4 -8.52 24.04 0.54
C GLY A 4 -9.35 23.05 -0.25
N LEU A 5 -8.68 22.30 -1.12
CA LEU A 5 -9.27 21.25 -1.94
C LEU A 5 -8.33 20.05 -1.90
N SER A 6 -8.89 18.87 -1.64
CA SER A 6 -8.21 17.60 -1.82
C SER A 6 -8.90 16.82 -2.93
N VAL A 7 -8.10 16.36 -3.89
CA VAL A 7 -8.56 15.60 -5.06
C VAL A 7 -7.97 14.20 -4.96
N PRO A 8 -8.69 13.23 -4.40
CA PRO A 8 -8.26 11.83 -4.40
C PRO A 8 -8.44 11.24 -5.80
N ALA A 9 -7.49 10.42 -6.21
CA ALA A 9 -7.51 9.66 -7.45
C ALA A 9 -7.14 8.20 -7.15
N LEU A 10 -7.98 7.30 -7.64
CA LEU A 10 -7.75 5.86 -7.65
C LEU A 10 -7.80 5.41 -9.11
N ARG A 11 -6.67 4.92 -9.63
CA ARG A 11 -6.61 4.30 -10.95
C ARG A 11 -6.24 2.83 -10.80
N GLY A 12 -7.24 1.94 -10.87
CA GLY A 12 -7.07 0.51 -10.62
C GLY A 12 -7.65 0.10 -9.26
N THR A 13 -7.04 -0.90 -8.61
CA THR A 13 -7.59 -1.55 -7.40
C THR A 13 -6.75 -1.34 -6.13
N PHE A 14 -5.58 -0.71 -6.23
CA PHE A 14 -4.62 -0.59 -5.13
C PHE A 14 -4.06 0.82 -4.96
N ALA A 15 -3.95 1.24 -3.69
CA ALA A 15 -3.49 2.55 -3.22
C ALA A 15 -4.30 3.75 -3.76
N ILE A 16 -4.28 4.87 -3.05
CA ILE A 16 -4.94 6.12 -3.48
C ILE A 16 -3.87 7.19 -3.55
N ALA A 17 -3.81 7.93 -4.66
CA ALA A 17 -3.05 9.17 -4.71
C ALA A 17 -3.99 10.35 -4.44
N GLY A 18 -3.43 11.48 -4.03
CA GLY A 18 -4.21 12.69 -3.90
C GLY A 18 -3.35 13.93 -4.02
N ILE A 19 -3.95 14.97 -4.56
CA ILE A 19 -3.38 16.31 -4.55
C ILE A 19 -4.20 17.16 -3.59
N SER A 20 -3.52 17.78 -2.63
CA SER A 20 -4.11 18.77 -1.72
C SER A 20 -3.54 20.14 -2.02
N VAL A 21 -4.41 21.09 -2.33
CA VAL A 21 -4.05 22.48 -2.61
C VAL A 21 -4.74 23.41 -1.61
N ILE A 22 -4.01 24.44 -1.18
CA ILE A 22 -4.50 25.43 -0.22
C ILE A 22 -4.33 26.81 -0.85
N SER A 23 -5.40 27.61 -0.83
CA SER A 23 -5.32 29.01 -1.24
C SER A 23 -4.84 29.86 -0.07
N LYS A 24 -3.83 30.71 -0.31
CA LYS A 24 -3.42 31.79 0.61
C LYS A 24 -4.28 33.04 0.46
N ASN A 25 -5.04 33.15 -0.63
CA ASN A 25 -5.97 34.25 -0.86
C ASN A 25 -7.22 34.06 0.02
N GLN A 26 -7.64 35.13 0.69
CA GLN A 26 -8.79 35.17 1.60
C GLN A 26 -10.14 35.32 0.87
N SER A 27 -10.14 35.52 -0.44
CA SER A 27 -11.37 35.64 -1.24
C SER A 27 -11.93 34.27 -1.61
N LEU A 28 -13.15 33.98 -1.13
CA LEU A 28 -13.90 32.77 -1.51
C LEU A 28 -14.18 32.74 -3.02
N ALA A 29 -14.53 33.88 -3.62
CA ALA A 29 -14.82 33.95 -5.06
C ALA A 29 -13.59 33.57 -5.90
N HIS A 30 -12.41 34.04 -5.49
CA HIS A 30 -11.14 33.66 -6.11
C HIS A 30 -10.89 32.16 -6.02
N PHE A 31 -11.09 31.57 -4.84
CA PHE A 31 -10.92 30.12 -4.65
C PHE A 31 -11.91 29.30 -5.49
N GLN A 32 -13.18 29.68 -5.54
CA GLN A 32 -14.18 28.99 -6.36
C GLN A 32 -13.85 29.06 -7.85
N ASN A 33 -13.34 30.20 -8.33
CA ASN A 33 -12.89 30.33 -9.71
C ASN A 33 -11.71 29.41 -10.03
N LEU A 34 -10.70 29.36 -9.16
CA LEU A 34 -9.56 28.43 -9.31
C LEU A 34 -10.02 26.98 -9.30
N LYS A 35 -10.89 26.60 -8.36
CA LYS A 35 -11.47 25.26 -8.27
C LYS A 35 -12.17 24.90 -9.57
N LYS A 36 -13.09 25.74 -10.06
CA LYS A 36 -13.84 25.48 -11.30
C LYS A 36 -12.92 25.32 -12.50
N THR A 37 -11.86 26.13 -12.57
CA THR A 37 -10.91 26.14 -13.71
C THR A 37 -10.01 24.91 -13.72
N HIS A 38 -9.51 24.49 -12.55
CA HIS A 38 -8.40 23.52 -12.48
C HIS A 38 -8.77 22.15 -11.89
N LEU A 39 -9.99 21.94 -11.40
CA LEU A 39 -10.36 20.68 -10.75
C LEU A 39 -10.10 19.44 -11.63
N ALA A 40 -10.46 19.50 -12.91
CA ALA A 40 -10.23 18.40 -13.84
C ALA A 40 -8.72 18.14 -14.05
N GLN A 41 -7.93 19.20 -14.22
CA GLN A 41 -6.47 19.09 -14.37
C GLN A 41 -5.82 18.51 -13.10
N LEU A 42 -6.25 18.94 -11.91
CA LEU A 42 -5.77 18.39 -10.64
C LEU A 42 -6.10 16.90 -10.51
N PHE A 43 -7.28 16.47 -10.95
CA PHE A 43 -7.64 15.04 -10.97
C PHE A 43 -6.78 14.24 -11.94
N THR A 44 -6.54 14.75 -13.15
CA THR A 44 -5.64 14.11 -14.12
C THR A 44 -4.23 13.98 -13.56
N LEU A 45 -3.67 15.04 -12.98
CA LEU A 45 -2.34 15.02 -12.37
C LEU A 45 -2.25 14.00 -11.22
N ALA A 46 -3.24 13.95 -10.35
CA ALA A 46 -3.30 12.96 -9.27
C ALA A 46 -3.37 11.52 -9.81
N SER A 47 -4.15 11.32 -10.88
CA SER A 47 -4.33 10.02 -11.54
C SER A 47 -3.08 9.55 -12.29
N ASP A 48 -2.36 10.46 -12.95
CA ASP A 48 -1.13 10.14 -13.67
C ASP A 48 0.03 9.90 -12.71
N TYR A 49 0.11 10.66 -11.62
CA TYR A 49 1.03 10.37 -10.52
C TYR A 49 0.77 8.98 -9.92
N HIS A 50 -0.50 8.66 -9.62
CA HIS A 50 -0.89 7.33 -9.13
C HIS A 50 -0.42 6.22 -10.09
N ALA A 51 -0.75 6.36 -11.38
CA ALA A 51 -0.35 5.39 -12.40
C ALA A 51 1.17 5.22 -12.48
N THR A 52 1.92 6.32 -12.41
CA THR A 52 3.38 6.31 -12.50
C THR A 52 3.99 5.57 -11.32
N VAL A 53 3.55 5.86 -10.10
CA VAL A 53 4.06 5.20 -8.89
C VAL A 53 3.75 3.71 -8.89
N ILE A 54 2.51 3.33 -9.20
CA ILE A 54 2.07 1.93 -9.12
C ILE A 54 2.72 1.06 -10.22
N ASN A 55 2.97 1.62 -11.40
CA ASN A 55 3.63 0.89 -12.50
C ASN A 55 5.16 0.92 -12.44
N SER A 56 5.75 1.69 -11.51
CA SER A 56 7.20 1.79 -11.33
C SER A 56 7.63 0.99 -10.10
N LYS A 57 8.40 -0.09 -10.32
CA LYS A 57 8.98 -0.88 -9.23
C LYS A 57 9.83 -0.03 -8.28
N GLU A 58 10.65 0.85 -8.85
CA GLU A 58 11.51 1.74 -8.08
C GLU A 58 10.70 2.71 -7.21
N SER A 59 9.66 3.33 -7.79
CA SER A 59 8.82 4.28 -7.04
C SER A 59 8.00 3.58 -5.97
N LEU A 60 7.44 2.40 -6.27
CA LEU A 60 6.65 1.62 -5.33
C LEU A 60 7.50 1.12 -4.15
N ARG A 61 8.77 0.80 -4.37
CA ARG A 61 9.71 0.39 -3.32
C ARG A 61 9.79 1.40 -2.17
N PHE A 62 9.75 2.70 -2.44
CA PHE A 62 9.78 3.73 -1.39
C PHE A 62 8.60 3.64 -0.42
N PHE A 63 7.43 3.17 -0.89
CA PHE A 63 6.24 2.99 -0.06
C PHE A 63 6.23 1.65 0.67
N ILE A 64 6.84 0.62 0.07
CA ILE A 64 6.92 -0.73 0.66
C ILE A 64 8.06 -0.83 1.68
N GLN A 65 9.17 -0.11 1.48
CA GLN A 65 10.37 -0.26 2.32
C GLN A 65 10.10 -0.08 3.83
N PRO A 66 9.36 0.94 4.30
CA PRO A 66 9.05 1.06 5.72
C PRO A 66 8.29 -0.15 6.29
N LEU A 67 7.41 -0.76 5.49
CA LEU A 67 6.73 -1.99 5.88
C LEU A 67 7.75 -3.14 6.05
N LEU A 68 8.70 -3.29 5.14
CA LEU A 68 9.72 -4.35 5.17
C LEU A 68 10.73 -4.19 6.31
N GLU A 69 11.04 -2.96 6.69
CA GLU A 69 11.94 -2.64 7.81
C GLU A 69 11.31 -3.02 9.15
N ASN A 70 9.99 -2.90 9.27
CA ASN A 70 9.25 -3.30 10.47
C ASN A 70 9.09 -4.82 10.62
N LEU A 71 9.30 -5.60 9.56
CA LEU A 71 9.22 -7.05 9.62
C LEU A 71 10.50 -7.67 10.18
N ASN A 72 10.38 -8.42 11.26
CA ASN A 72 11.48 -9.23 11.79
C ASN A 72 11.77 -10.45 10.91
N THR A 73 12.91 -11.11 11.15
CA THR A 73 13.38 -12.28 10.37
C THR A 73 12.35 -13.40 10.31
N THR A 74 11.65 -13.67 11.42
CA THR A 74 10.62 -14.72 11.49
C THR A 74 9.40 -14.35 10.64
N GLN A 75 8.92 -13.11 10.73
CA GLN A 75 7.81 -12.62 9.92
C GLN A 75 8.15 -12.70 8.43
N LYS A 76 9.34 -12.25 8.02
CA LYS A 76 9.83 -12.37 6.64
C LYS A 76 9.82 -13.82 6.17
N THR A 77 10.29 -14.73 7.02
CA THR A 77 10.33 -16.18 6.71
C THR A 77 8.93 -16.76 6.52
N VAL A 78 8.00 -16.43 7.42
CA VAL A 78 6.60 -16.87 7.31
C VAL A 78 5.92 -16.32 6.06
N LEU A 79 6.18 -15.05 5.71
CA LEU A 79 5.68 -14.46 4.46
C LEU A 79 6.30 -15.10 3.22
N LYS A 80 7.61 -15.36 3.21
CA LYS A 80 8.28 -16.10 2.12
C LYS A 80 7.64 -17.46 1.91
N HIS A 81 7.39 -18.21 3.00
CA HIS A 81 6.69 -19.50 2.91
C HIS A 81 5.26 -19.34 2.39
N LEU A 82 4.50 -18.36 2.89
CA LEU A 82 3.14 -18.08 2.43
C LEU A 82 3.08 -17.81 0.92
N LEU A 83 4.03 -17.05 0.38
CA LEU A 83 4.12 -16.72 -1.05
C LEU A 83 4.39 -17.95 -1.93
N THR A 84 4.90 -19.05 -1.38
CA THR A 84 5.05 -20.31 -2.13
C THR A 84 3.72 -21.02 -2.40
N GLY A 85 2.64 -20.62 -1.72
CA GLY A 85 1.34 -21.30 -1.76
C GLY A 85 1.32 -22.66 -1.06
N LYS A 86 2.44 -23.10 -0.46
CA LYS A 86 2.51 -24.38 0.25
C LYS A 86 1.79 -24.30 1.60
N PRO A 87 1.21 -25.41 2.10
CA PRO A 87 0.57 -25.45 3.41
C PRO A 87 1.55 -25.04 4.53
N MET A 88 1.07 -24.31 5.54
CA MET A 88 1.91 -23.87 6.67
C MET A 88 2.56 -25.05 7.42
N LYS A 89 1.90 -26.22 7.44
CA LYS A 89 2.46 -27.47 7.99
C LYS A 89 3.80 -27.88 7.37
N SER A 90 4.10 -27.42 6.15
CA SER A 90 5.35 -27.73 5.44
C SER A 90 6.49 -26.74 5.69
N ILE A 91 6.26 -25.64 6.43
CA ILE A 91 7.29 -24.66 6.76
C ILE A 91 8.54 -25.24 7.47
N PRO A 92 8.46 -26.31 8.30
CA PRO A 92 9.67 -26.86 8.93
C PRO A 92 10.66 -27.40 7.92
N HIS A 93 10.18 -27.94 6.78
CA HIS A 93 11.04 -28.53 5.76
C HIS A 93 11.90 -27.49 5.03
N THR A 94 11.38 -26.27 4.89
CA THR A 94 12.06 -25.19 4.16
C THR A 94 12.85 -24.27 5.09
N PHE A 95 12.31 -24.01 6.29
CA PHE A 95 12.82 -22.94 7.17
C PHE A 95 13.03 -23.37 8.63
N GLY A 96 12.75 -24.63 9.00
CA GLY A 96 12.98 -25.14 10.35
C GLY A 96 12.07 -24.56 11.44
N ILE A 97 11.02 -23.81 11.07
CA ILE A 97 10.09 -23.18 12.02
C ILE A 97 8.96 -24.16 12.37
N ALA A 98 8.58 -24.23 13.66
CA ALA A 98 7.44 -25.03 14.08
C ALA A 98 6.11 -24.51 13.48
N PRO A 99 5.22 -25.37 12.93
CA PRO A 99 4.03 -24.91 12.22
C PRO A 99 3.08 -24.05 13.08
N ARG A 100 2.85 -24.46 14.33
CA ARG A 100 1.99 -23.70 15.27
C ARG A 100 2.53 -22.30 15.55
N TYR A 101 3.85 -22.15 15.63
CA TYR A 101 4.47 -20.85 15.84
C TYR A 101 4.35 -19.99 14.59
N ALA A 102 4.59 -20.56 13.41
CA ALA A 102 4.40 -19.87 12.14
C ALA A 102 2.94 -19.40 11.92
N GLU A 103 1.95 -20.21 12.30
CA GLU A 103 0.53 -19.80 12.27
C GLU A 103 0.25 -18.63 13.22
N LYS A 104 0.81 -18.65 14.44
CA LYS A 104 0.70 -17.52 15.38
C LYS A 104 1.31 -16.24 14.82
N VAL A 105 2.48 -16.34 14.17
CA VAL A 105 3.14 -15.22 13.51
C VAL A 105 2.29 -14.68 12.36
N LEU A 106 1.75 -15.57 11.50
CA LEU A 106 0.85 -15.19 10.41
C LEU A 106 -0.41 -14.49 10.93
N LEU A 107 -0.97 -14.96 12.04
CA LEU A 107 -2.12 -14.32 12.69
C LEU A 107 -1.78 -12.89 13.13
N GLY A 108 -0.61 -12.68 13.76
CA GLY A 108 -0.15 -11.34 14.15
C GLY A 108 -0.01 -10.40 12.96
N ILE A 109 0.61 -10.86 11.87
CA ILE A 109 0.71 -10.08 10.63
C ILE A 109 -0.69 -9.73 10.10
N ARG A 110 -1.60 -10.70 10.04
CA ARG A 110 -2.99 -10.44 9.57
C ARG A 110 -3.71 -9.42 10.44
N GLN A 111 -3.48 -9.42 11.75
CA GLN A 111 -4.06 -8.43 12.68
C GLN A 111 -3.52 -7.01 12.41
N GLU A 112 -2.23 -6.86 12.12
CA GLU A 112 -1.63 -5.57 11.73
C GLU A 112 -2.26 -4.99 10.45
N PHE A 113 -2.75 -5.85 9.56
CA PHE A 113 -3.46 -5.47 8.33
C PHE A 113 -4.98 -5.33 8.51
N GLY A 114 -5.49 -5.24 9.74
CA GLY A 114 -6.92 -5.08 10.01
C GLY A 114 -7.69 -6.41 10.11
N ASN A 115 -7.02 -7.48 10.55
CA ASN A 115 -7.59 -8.82 10.75
C ASN A 115 -8.15 -9.45 9.47
N ILE A 116 -7.49 -9.21 8.34
CA ILE A 116 -7.81 -9.81 7.04
C ILE A 116 -7.53 -11.32 7.03
N THR A 117 -8.00 -12.03 6.02
CA THR A 117 -7.71 -13.44 5.72
C THR A 117 -6.31 -13.64 5.13
N SER A 118 -5.80 -14.88 5.16
CA SER A 118 -4.52 -15.21 4.52
C SER A 118 -4.55 -15.01 3.01
N ASN A 119 -5.71 -15.20 2.36
CA ASN A 119 -5.88 -14.98 0.93
C ASN A 119 -5.89 -13.48 0.59
N GLU A 120 -6.57 -12.66 1.40
CA GLU A 120 -6.50 -11.20 1.25
C GLU A 120 -5.08 -10.68 1.48
N LEU A 121 -4.38 -11.21 2.47
CA LEU A 121 -2.98 -10.87 2.70
C LEU A 121 -2.12 -11.26 1.49
N LEU A 122 -2.27 -12.48 0.97
CA LEU A 122 -1.54 -12.93 -0.21
C LEU A 122 -1.82 -12.04 -1.43
N TYR A 123 -3.07 -11.64 -1.62
CA TYR A 123 -3.48 -10.72 -2.68
C TYR A 123 -2.78 -9.35 -2.54
N ILE A 124 -2.84 -8.74 -1.35
CA ILE A 124 -2.17 -7.45 -1.07
C ILE A 124 -0.66 -7.53 -1.32
N LEU A 125 -0.02 -8.59 -0.82
CA LEU A 125 1.41 -8.85 -1.02
C LEU A 125 1.77 -9.04 -2.50
N GLY A 126 0.88 -9.68 -3.27
CA GLY A 126 1.01 -9.83 -4.71
C GLY A 126 0.93 -8.51 -5.47
N MET A 127 -0.02 -7.64 -5.11
CA MET A 127 -0.18 -6.32 -5.76
C MET A 127 1.07 -5.44 -5.63
N VAL A 128 1.83 -5.60 -4.56
CA VAL A 128 3.07 -4.85 -4.31
C VAL A 128 4.34 -5.59 -4.75
N ASN A 129 4.20 -6.77 -5.37
CA ASN A 129 5.32 -7.64 -5.73
C ASN A 129 6.30 -7.87 -4.56
N ILE A 130 5.77 -8.12 -3.35
CA ILE A 130 6.58 -8.15 -2.11
C ILE A 130 7.75 -9.16 -2.19
N HIS A 131 7.58 -10.21 -2.98
CA HIS A 131 8.57 -11.27 -3.18
C HIS A 131 9.90 -10.76 -3.75
N GLU A 132 9.89 -9.65 -4.50
CA GLU A 132 11.11 -9.03 -5.02
C GLU A 132 11.93 -8.32 -3.93
N TYR A 133 11.34 -8.13 -2.74
CA TYR A 133 11.91 -7.33 -1.65
C TYR A 133 12.13 -8.09 -0.33
N LEU A 134 11.65 -9.35 -0.22
CA LEU A 134 11.82 -10.20 0.96
C LEU A 134 13.10 -11.02 0.89
#